data_AF-A0A7G5EHS3-F1
#
_entry.id   AF-A0A7G5EHS3-F1
#
_cell.length_a   1.000
_cell.length_b   1.000
_cell.length_c   1.000
_cell.angle_alpha   90.00
_cell.angle_beta   90.00
_cell.angle_gamma   90.00
#
_symmetry.space_group_name_H-M   'P 1'
#
loop_
_entity.id
_entity.type
_entity.pdbx_description
1 polymer ?
#
loop_
_entity_poly.entity_id
_entity_poly.type
_entity_poly.pdbx_seq_one_letter_code
_entity_poly.pdbx_strand_id
1 'polypeptide(L)'
;MLYIILKTVHLLSIIVWLGGMAFAHFFLRPALQQLEPPQRLMLMRDVLQRFFAVVMVIIAAVLLSGIGMMGLVHKMAAQAGAKFSMPVSWMVMAVLGLAMMAVFGHIRFALFKRLDKAVNAKDWPAGGKALGQIRQLVALNLALGTVIVLFLRVPL
;
A
#
# COMPACT_ATOMS: atom_id res chain seq x y z
N MET A 1 -3.54 3.47 -26.86
CA MET A 1 -3.11 4.59 -25.97
C MET A 1 -3.59 4.42 -24.54
N LEU A 2 -4.90 4.22 -24.30
CA LEU A 2 -5.46 4.08 -22.93
C LEU A 2 -4.77 3.01 -22.08
N TYR A 3 -4.53 1.81 -22.61
CA TYR A 3 -3.85 0.73 -21.87
C TYR A 3 -2.47 1.14 -21.35
N ILE A 4 -1.68 1.87 -22.15
CA ILE A 4 -0.34 2.34 -21.77
C ILE A 4 -0.45 3.33 -20.61
N ILE A 5 -1.39 4.27 -20.69
CA ILE A 5 -1.64 5.26 -19.63
C ILE A 5 -2.01 4.55 -18.33
N LEU A 6 -2.95 3.61 -18.37
CA LEU A 6 -3.35 2.84 -17.18
C LEU A 6 -2.17 2.07 -16.60
N LYS A 7 -1.36 1.41 -17.43
CA LYS A 7 -0.17 0.68 -16.99
C LYS A 7 0.86 1.61 -16.35
N THR A 8 1.10 2.79 -16.91
CA THR A 8 2.02 3.79 -16.35
C THR A 8 1.52 4.30 -15.00
N VAL A 9 0.24 4.66 -14.89
CA VAL A 9 -0.36 5.10 -13.62
C VAL A 9 -0.28 4.00 -12.58
N HIS A 10 -0.61 2.77 -12.96
CA HIS A 10 -0.53 1.61 -12.07
C HIS A 10 0.89 1.43 -11.52
N LEU A 11 1.89 1.39 -12.41
CA LEU A 11 3.29 1.18 -12.05
C LEU A 11 3.84 2.31 -11.16
N LEU A 12 3.60 3.57 -11.52
CA LEU A 12 4.03 4.71 -10.70
C LEU A 12 3.40 4.69 -9.31
N SER A 13 2.12 4.33 -9.22
CA SER A 13 1.41 4.20 -7.95
C SER A 13 2.04 3.13 -7.06
N ILE A 14 2.37 1.95 -7.62
CA ILE A 14 3.05 0.89 -6.90
C ILE A 14 4.46 1.31 -6.45
N ILE A 15 5.22 2.00 -7.30
CA ILE A 15 6.56 2.51 -6.96
C ILE A 15 6.50 3.45 -5.76
N VAL A 16 5.59 4.43 -5.79
CA VAL A 16 5.44 5.37 -4.67
C VAL A 16 4.99 4.66 -3.41
N TRP A 17 4.09 3.68 -3.52
CA TRP A 17 3.58 2.95 -2.36
C TRP A 17 4.66 2.09 -1.68
N LEU A 18 5.30 1.19 -2.44
CA LEU A 18 6.35 0.31 -1.92
C LEU A 18 7.56 1.13 -1.46
N GLY A 19 7.95 2.12 -2.26
CA GLY A 19 9.05 3.03 -1.94
C GLY A 19 8.79 3.81 -0.65
N GLY A 20 7.58 4.31 -0.45
CA GLY A 20 7.20 5.01 0.78
C GLY A 20 7.21 4.10 2.02
N MET A 21 6.74 2.86 1.89
CA MET A 21 6.81 1.88 2.99
C MET A 21 8.26 1.48 3.31
N ALA A 22 9.10 1.26 2.29
CA ALA A 22 10.52 1.00 2.47
C ALA A 22 11.23 2.19 3.13
N PHE A 23 10.96 3.42 2.66
CA PHE A 23 11.48 4.65 3.25
C PHE A 23 11.14 4.75 4.74
N ALA A 24 9.87 4.52 5.09
CA ALA A 24 9.40 4.61 6.47
C ALA A 24 10.13 3.62 7.41
N HIS A 25 10.39 2.39 6.94
CA HIS A 25 11.03 1.36 7.75
C HIS A 25 12.54 1.48 7.85
N PHE A 26 13.21 1.72 6.72
CA PHE A 26 14.67 1.62 6.63
C PHE A 26 15.40 2.95 6.84
N PHE A 27 14.73 4.09 6.66
CA PHE A 27 15.37 5.40 6.70
C PHE A 27 14.77 6.29 7.79
N LEU A 28 13.45 6.49 7.73
CA LEU A 28 12.76 7.36 8.69
C LEU A 28 12.84 6.80 10.11
N ARG A 29 12.49 5.52 10.31
CA ARG A 29 12.47 4.92 11.66
C ARG A 29 13.84 5.00 12.36
N PRO A 30 14.96 4.59 11.77
CA PRO A 30 16.26 4.70 12.42
C PRO A 30 16.62 6.14 12.80
N ALA A 31 16.34 7.11 11.91
CA ALA A 31 16.59 8.52 12.17
C ALA A 31 15.82 9.03 13.41
N LEU A 32 14.58 8.56 13.59
CA LEU A 32 13.73 8.94 14.71
C LEU A 32 14.12 8.32 16.06
N GLN A 33 15.05 7.36 16.11
CA GLN A 33 15.49 6.77 17.38
C GLN A 33 16.29 7.74 18.25
N GLN A 34 16.80 8.83 17.66
CA GLN A 34 17.52 9.89 18.36
C GLN A 34 16.57 10.84 19.11
N LEU A 35 15.26 10.77 18.83
CA LEU A 35 14.26 11.62 19.47
C LEU A 35 13.67 10.96 20.72
N GLU A 36 13.33 11.79 21.69
CA GLU A 36 12.56 11.39 22.86
C GLU A 36 11.22 10.74 22.47
N PRO A 37 10.72 9.76 23.25
CA PRO A 37 9.52 9.00 22.87
C PRO A 37 8.29 9.86 22.50
N PRO A 38 7.94 10.95 23.23
CA PRO A 38 6.82 11.81 22.86
C PRO A 38 7.03 12.53 21.53
N GLN A 39 8.22 13.10 21.30
CA GLN A 39 8.55 13.83 20.07
C GLN A 39 8.49 12.90 18.86
N ARG A 40 9.05 11.69 18.99
CA ARG A 40 8.96 10.64 17.98
C ARG A 40 7.53 10.28 17.63
N LEU A 41 6.65 10.13 18.63
CA LEU A 41 5.25 9.75 18.41
C LEU A 41 4.46 10.86 17.70
N MET A 42 4.64 12.12 18.10
CA MET A 42 4.02 13.27 17.44
C MET A 42 4.45 13.38 15.98
N LEU A 43 5.76 13.32 15.72
CA LEU A 43 6.30 13.39 14.36
C LEU A 43 5.80 12.21 13.50
N MET A 44 5.80 11.00 14.03
CA MET A 44 5.26 9.84 13.30
C MET A 44 3.78 9.98 13.01
N ARG A 45 2.99 10.49 13.95
CA ARG A 45 1.56 10.76 13.72
C ARG A 45 1.38 11.71 12.54
N ASP A 46 2.12 12.79 12.48
CA ASP A 46 2.00 13.79 11.41
C ASP A 46 2.47 13.26 10.04
N VAL A 47 3.59 12.53 10.02
CA VAL A 47 4.10 11.88 8.81
C VAL A 47 3.08 10.86 8.28
N LEU A 48 2.58 9.97 9.16
CA LEU A 48 1.62 8.94 8.79
C LEU A 48 0.29 9.54 8.32
N GLN A 49 -0.15 10.66 8.90
CA GLN A 49 -1.37 11.35 8.47
C GLN A 49 -1.27 11.75 6.99
N ARG A 50 -0.18 12.42 6.62
CA ARG A 50 0.06 12.89 5.25
C ARG A 50 0.30 11.71 4.31
N PHE A 51 1.13 10.77 4.73
CA PHE A 51 1.45 9.58 3.93
C PHE A 51 0.20 8.77 3.64
N PHE A 52 -0.65 8.50 4.64
CA PHE A 52 -1.86 7.71 4.42
C PHE A 52 -2.91 8.44 3.57
N ALA A 53 -2.98 9.78 3.63
CA ALA A 53 -3.84 10.54 2.72
C ALA A 53 -3.42 10.34 1.25
N VAL A 54 -2.12 10.36 0.97
CA VAL A 54 -1.58 10.06 -0.37
C VAL A 54 -1.81 8.60 -0.75
N VAL A 55 -1.58 7.66 0.16
CA VAL A 55 -1.77 6.22 -0.09
C VAL A 55 -3.23 5.88 -0.43
N MET A 56 -4.22 6.57 0.13
CA MET A 56 -5.63 6.40 -0.26
C MET A 56 -5.84 6.68 -1.75
N VAL A 57 -5.25 7.76 -2.26
CA VAL A 57 -5.34 8.14 -3.69
C VAL A 57 -4.60 7.12 -4.56
N ILE A 58 -3.40 6.70 -4.13
CA ILE A 58 -2.59 5.67 -4.78
C ILE A 58 -3.36 4.34 -4.89
N ILE A 59 -4.01 3.89 -3.82
CA ILE A 59 -4.81 2.65 -3.82
C ILE A 59 -5.95 2.75 -4.82
N ALA A 60 -6.68 3.88 -4.83
CA ALA A 60 -7.73 4.09 -5.83
C ALA A 60 -7.16 4.04 -7.26
N ALA A 61 -6.02 4.70 -7.50
CA ALA A 61 -5.36 4.67 -8.81
C ALA A 61 -4.93 3.25 -9.22
N VAL A 62 -4.37 2.46 -8.30
CA VAL A 62 -3.98 1.05 -8.52
C VAL A 62 -5.19 0.19 -8.89
N LEU A 63 -6.29 0.29 -8.14
CA LEU A 63 -7.49 -0.51 -8.37
C LEU A 63 -8.18 -0.14 -9.68
N LEU A 64 -8.41 1.15 -9.92
CA LEU A 64 -9.06 1.63 -11.14
C LEU A 64 -8.25 1.29 -12.39
N SER A 65 -6.93 1.46 -12.33
CA SER A 65 -6.04 1.09 -13.45
C SER A 65 -5.97 -0.42 -13.64
N GLY A 66 -5.89 -1.21 -12.58
CA GLY A 66 -5.86 -2.68 -12.64
C GLY A 66 -7.15 -3.25 -13.26
N ILE A 67 -8.31 -2.85 -12.74
CA ILE A 67 -9.62 -3.24 -13.26
C ILE A 67 -9.79 -2.77 -14.71
N GLY A 68 -9.40 -1.53 -15.01
CA GLY A 68 -9.45 -0.97 -16.36
C GLY A 68 -8.62 -1.78 -17.36
N MET A 69 -7.39 -2.16 -17.01
CA MET A 69 -6.53 -2.99 -17.87
C MET A 69 -7.14 -4.38 -18.11
N MET A 70 -7.65 -5.05 -17.06
CA MET A 70 -8.31 -6.35 -17.21
C MET A 70 -9.55 -6.26 -18.11
N GLY A 71 -10.38 -5.22 -17.92
CA GLY A 71 -11.56 -5.00 -18.75
C GLY A 71 -11.25 -4.70 -20.22
N LEU A 72 -10.17 -3.95 -20.50
CA LEU A 72 -9.72 -3.70 -21.87
C LEU A 72 -9.26 -4.98 -22.58
N VAL A 73 -8.48 -5.82 -21.89
CA VAL A 73 -8.01 -7.09 -22.47
C VAL A 73 -9.16 -8.07 -22.68
N HIS A 74 -10.12 -8.12 -21.75
CA HIS A 74 -11.33 -8.91 -21.93
C HIS A 74 -12.13 -8.47 -23.17
N LYS A 75 -12.33 -7.17 -23.37
CA LYS A 75 -13.01 -6.63 -24.57
C LYS A 75 -12.28 -6.99 -25.86
N MET A 76 -10.94 -6.87 -25.88
CA MET A 76 -10.13 -7.24 -27.04
C MET A 76 -10.24 -8.73 -27.37
N ALA A 77 -10.21 -9.61 -26.36
CA ALA A 77 -10.38 -11.05 -26.54
C ALA A 77 -11.77 -11.40 -27.10
N ALA A 78 -12.82 -10.78 -26.57
CA ALA A 78 -14.18 -10.97 -27.07
C ALA A 78 -14.35 -10.53 -28.54
N GLN A 79 -13.76 -9.38 -28.91
CA GLN A 79 -13.77 -8.88 -30.29
C GLN A 79 -12.99 -9.79 -31.26
N ALA A 80 -11.94 -10.46 -30.77
CA ALA A 80 -11.13 -11.40 -31.54
C ALA A 80 -11.73 -12.81 -31.61
N GLY A 81 -12.92 -13.05 -31.01
CA GLY A 81 -13.54 -14.38 -30.92
C GLY A 81 -12.75 -15.38 -30.04
N ALA A 82 -11.81 -14.89 -29.23
CA ALA A 82 -10.96 -15.73 -28.39
C ALA A 82 -11.58 -15.92 -27.00
N LYS A 83 -11.45 -17.13 -26.43
CA LYS A 83 -11.78 -17.35 -25.01
C LYS A 83 -10.77 -16.61 -24.13
N PHE A 84 -11.25 -15.65 -23.35
CA PHE A 84 -10.44 -14.99 -22.33
C PHE A 84 -10.18 -15.94 -21.16
N SER A 85 -8.94 -16.37 -21.01
CA SER A 85 -8.45 -17.03 -19.79
C SER A 85 -7.56 -16.05 -19.04
N MET A 86 -7.92 -15.71 -17.81
CA MET A 86 -7.11 -14.79 -17.02
C MET A 86 -5.82 -15.50 -16.57
N PRO A 87 -4.63 -14.94 -16.84
CA PRO A 87 -3.39 -15.55 -16.37
C PRO A 87 -3.38 -15.70 -14.85
N VAL A 88 -2.84 -16.82 -14.35
CA VAL A 88 -2.72 -17.08 -12.90
C VAL A 88 -1.96 -15.95 -12.20
N SER A 89 -0.95 -15.37 -12.87
CA SER A 89 -0.21 -14.21 -12.37
C SER A 89 -1.08 -12.99 -12.09
N TRP A 90 -2.14 -12.76 -12.89
CA TRP A 90 -3.06 -11.66 -12.67
C TRP A 90 -4.01 -11.94 -11.52
N MET A 91 -4.47 -13.18 -11.37
CA MET A 91 -5.28 -13.58 -10.21
C MET A 91 -4.51 -13.42 -8.91
N VAL A 92 -3.25 -13.90 -8.87
CA VAL A 92 -2.37 -13.74 -7.70
C VAL A 92 -2.14 -12.26 -7.38
N MET A 93 -1.80 -11.45 -8.39
CA MET A 93 -1.63 -10.01 -8.24
C MET A 93 -2.89 -9.33 -7.69
N ALA A 94 -4.07 -9.68 -8.20
CA ALA A 94 -5.34 -9.10 -7.75
C ALA A 94 -5.67 -9.49 -6.31
N VAL A 95 -5.54 -10.77 -5.96
CA VAL A 95 -5.81 -11.28 -4.60
C VAL A 95 -4.87 -10.63 -3.59
N LEU A 96 -3.57 -10.62 -3.87
CA LEU A 96 -2.59 -10.00 -2.99
C LEU A 96 -2.78 -8.49 -2.92
N GLY A 97 -3.10 -7.81 -4.03
CA GLY A 97 -3.40 -6.37 -4.04
C GLY A 97 -4.63 -6.01 -3.20
N LEU A 98 -5.68 -6.82 -3.24
CA LEU A 98 -6.85 -6.65 -2.37
C LEU A 98 -6.51 -6.91 -0.89
N ALA A 99 -5.67 -7.90 -0.61
CA ALA A 99 -5.17 -8.13 0.75
C ALA A 99 -4.36 -6.92 1.27
N MET A 100 -3.49 -6.35 0.43
CA MET A 100 -2.73 -5.12 0.75
C MET A 100 -3.66 -3.93 1.05
N MET A 101 -4.72 -3.77 0.25
CA MET A 101 -5.75 -2.75 0.48
C MET A 101 -6.46 -2.97 1.82
N ALA A 102 -6.87 -4.20 2.14
CA ALA A 102 -7.55 -4.52 3.39
C ALA A 102 -6.66 -4.25 4.62
N VAL A 103 -5.38 -4.64 4.55
CA VAL A 103 -4.38 -4.34 5.58
C VAL A 103 -4.25 -2.83 5.76
N PHE A 104 -4.13 -2.07 4.67
CA PHE A 104 -4.06 -0.62 4.74
C PHE A 104 -5.34 0.01 5.31
N GLY A 105 -6.52 -0.49 4.94
CA GLY A 105 -7.79 -0.05 5.50
C GLY A 105 -7.82 -0.20 7.02
N HIS A 106 -7.38 -1.35 7.54
CA HIS A 106 -7.27 -1.57 8.98
C HIS A 106 -6.27 -0.60 9.64
N ILE A 107 -5.09 -0.39 9.03
CA ILE A 107 -4.10 0.59 9.50
C ILE A 107 -4.73 1.99 9.58
N ARG A 108 -5.39 2.44 8.51
CA ARG A 108 -5.89 3.82 8.37
C ARG A 108 -7.10 4.12 9.24
N PHE A 109 -8.04 3.20 9.33
CA PHE A 109 -9.33 3.44 9.98
C PHE A 109 -9.38 2.98 11.42
N ALA A 110 -8.55 2.02 11.84
CA ALA A 110 -8.48 1.56 13.22
C ALA A 110 -7.21 2.03 13.94
N LEU A 111 -6.03 1.63 13.46
CA LEU A 111 -4.78 1.85 14.19
C LEU A 111 -4.32 3.31 14.20
N PHE A 112 -4.44 4.00 13.07
CA PHE A 112 -4.09 5.42 12.99
C PHE A 112 -5.00 6.28 13.87
N LYS A 113 -6.30 5.98 13.93
CA LYS A 113 -7.22 6.67 14.87
C LYS A 113 -6.82 6.44 16.33
N ARG A 114 -6.38 5.23 16.68
CA ARG A 114 -5.87 4.92 18.03
C ARG A 114 -4.59 5.70 18.35
N LEU A 115 -3.66 5.77 17.39
CA LEU A 115 -2.44 6.57 17.53
C LEU A 115 -2.76 8.06 17.71
N ASP A 116 -3.59 8.62 16.83
CA ASP A 116 -3.99 10.02 16.86
C ASP A 116 -4.67 10.39 18.19
N LYS A 117 -5.62 9.57 18.65
CA LYS A 117 -6.28 9.74 19.94
C LYS A 117 -5.28 9.71 21.11
N ALA A 118 -4.37 8.74 21.11
CA ALA A 118 -3.37 8.60 22.16
C ALA A 118 -2.40 9.78 22.22
N VAL A 119 -1.94 10.26 21.05
CA VAL A 119 -1.07 11.45 20.96
C VAL A 119 -1.79 12.70 21.47
N ASN A 120 -3.04 12.93 21.06
CA ASN A 120 -3.84 14.06 21.52
C ASN A 120 -4.10 14.01 23.04
N ALA A 121 -4.28 12.81 23.60
CA ALA A 121 -4.44 12.59 25.03
C ALA A 121 -3.11 12.56 25.81
N LYS A 122 -1.96 12.69 25.13
CA LYS A 122 -0.60 12.52 25.70
C LYS A 122 -0.39 11.15 26.39
N ASP A 123 -1.13 10.14 25.96
CA ASP A 123 -0.98 8.74 26.39
C ASP A 123 0.11 8.05 25.57
N TRP A 124 1.37 8.28 25.96
CA TRP A 124 2.54 7.77 25.25
C TRP A 124 2.64 6.24 25.22
N PRO A 125 2.31 5.50 26.30
CA PRO A 125 2.25 4.04 26.26
C PRO A 125 1.27 3.51 25.21
N ALA A 126 0.04 4.03 25.16
CA ALA A 126 -0.95 3.62 24.17
C ALA A 126 -0.52 4.02 22.74
N GLY A 127 0.06 5.21 22.57
CA GLY A 127 0.58 5.70 21.30
C GLY A 127 1.73 4.81 20.77
N GLY A 128 2.66 4.42 21.65
CA GLY A 128 3.74 3.49 21.33
C GLY A 128 3.23 2.12 20.88
N LYS A 129 2.22 1.58 21.56
CA LYS A 129 1.59 0.30 21.18
C LYS A 129 0.92 0.41 19.81
N ALA A 130 0.12 1.45 19.57
CA ALA A 130 -0.55 1.66 18.29
C ALA A 130 0.46 1.82 17.14
N LEU A 131 1.51 2.63 17.33
CA LEU A 131 2.57 2.82 16.33
C LEU A 131 3.32 1.51 16.05
N GLY A 132 3.58 0.70 17.07
CA GLY A 132 4.18 -0.62 16.94
C GLY A 132 3.36 -1.57 16.05
N GLN A 133 2.03 -1.57 16.23
CA GLN A 133 1.11 -2.36 15.40
C GLN A 133 1.06 -1.85 13.96
N ILE A 134 1.00 -0.51 13.77
CA ILE A 134 1.05 0.10 12.43
C ILE A 134 2.32 -0.37 11.72
N ARG A 135 3.47 -0.30 12.38
CA ARG A 135 4.75 -0.74 11.82
C ARG A 135 4.71 -2.19 11.34
N GLN A 136 4.22 -3.11 12.17
CA GLN A 136 4.14 -4.53 11.79
C GLN A 136 3.26 -4.74 10.54
N LEU A 137 2.10 -4.09 10.49
CA LEU A 137 1.22 -4.21 9.33
C LEU A 137 1.77 -3.52 8.08
N VAL A 138 2.48 -2.39 8.21
CA VAL A 138 3.19 -1.78 7.08
C VAL A 138 4.30 -2.70 6.57
N ALA A 139 5.02 -3.39 7.46
CA ALA A 139 6.06 -4.35 7.06
C ALA A 139 5.46 -5.56 6.32
N LEU A 140 4.34 -6.11 6.83
CA LEU A 140 3.58 -7.14 6.15
C LEU A 140 3.13 -6.66 4.75
N ASN A 141 2.62 -5.43 4.67
CA ASN A 141 2.14 -4.86 3.41
C ASN A 141 3.27 -4.68 2.39
N LEU A 142 4.45 -4.25 2.85
CA LEU A 142 5.66 -4.16 2.02
C LEU A 142 6.10 -5.55 1.53
N ALA A 143 6.06 -6.57 2.40
CA ALA A 143 6.38 -7.95 2.01
C ALA A 143 5.42 -8.47 0.94
N LEU A 144 4.11 -8.29 1.11
CA LEU A 144 3.10 -8.65 0.11
C LEU A 144 3.37 -7.96 -1.23
N GLY A 145 3.62 -6.65 -1.23
CA GLY A 145 3.94 -5.90 -2.44
C GLY A 145 5.21 -6.41 -3.13
N THR A 146 6.22 -6.78 -2.35
CA THR A 146 7.48 -7.34 -2.87
C THR A 146 7.25 -8.70 -3.52
N VAL A 147 6.46 -9.58 -2.87
CA VAL A 147 6.08 -10.88 -3.43
C VAL A 147 5.34 -10.72 -4.76
N ILE A 148 4.41 -9.77 -4.87
CA ILE A 148 3.73 -9.48 -6.15
C ILE A 148 4.75 -9.13 -7.24
N VAL A 149 5.68 -8.21 -6.96
CA VAL A 149 6.67 -7.77 -7.95
C VAL A 149 7.58 -8.93 -8.39
N LEU A 150 8.04 -9.75 -7.45
CA LEU A 150 8.88 -10.91 -7.75
C LEU A 150 8.11 -11.94 -8.59
N PHE A 151 6.88 -12.27 -8.19
CA PHE A 151 6.06 -13.24 -8.89
C PHE A 151 5.75 -12.84 -10.33
N LEU A 152 5.52 -11.54 -10.58
CA LEU A 152 5.29 -11.02 -11.94
C LEU A 152 6.55 -11.05 -12.84
N ARG A 153 7.74 -11.21 -12.27
CA ARG A 153 9.01 -11.26 -13.01
C ARG A 153 9.48 -12.68 -13.30
N VAL A 154 8.94 -13.68 -12.61
CA VAL A 154 9.23 -15.09 -12.89
C VAL A 154 8.31 -15.56 -14.03
N PRO A 155 8.84 -16.02 -15.16
CA PRO A 155 8.03 -16.68 -16.17
C PRO A 155 7.54 -18.01 -15.58
N LEU A 156 6.23 -18.15 -15.39
CA LEU A 156 5.55 -19.41 -15.09
C LEU A 156 4.88 -19.94 -16.35
#